data_AF-A0A1J6KBV4-F1
#
_entry.id   AF-A0A1J6KBV4-F1
#
_cell.length_a   1.000
_cell.length_b   1.000
_cell.length_c   1.000
_cell.angle_alpha   90.00
_cell.angle_beta   90.00
_cell.angle_gamma   90.00
#
_symmetry.space_group_name_H-M   'P 1'
#
loop_
_entity.id
_entity.type
_entity.pdbx_description
1 polymer ?
#
loop_
_entity_poly.entity_id
_entity_poly.type
_entity_poly.pdbx_seq_one_letter_code
_entity_poly.pdbx_strand_id
1 'polypeptide(L)'
;MARCGRLDPEDFIQNYKRALEEYDAIAKEGPSQGFNVGDAKNLSHDELEKITNRFCEKNFIQHIGYGRLFRGFIDDGEGMREVTVKTSDFIFPGVISYDSYPRKFRDEIVLLERSEFKSHPWLMKLIGFCFDKKLAVVYDMKFKTPLWDAVRSAEFGWKERMKVATDYALLLITLSRKQFDVWCNGCTDSMMDEV
;
A
#
# COMPACT_ATOMS: atom_id res chain seq x y z
N MET A 1 -8.67 33.51 2.19
CA MET A 1 -8.47 32.40 3.15
C MET A 1 -9.68 31.48 3.06
N ALA A 2 -9.56 30.34 2.38
CA ALA A 2 -10.63 29.36 2.31
C ALA A 2 -10.81 28.72 3.70
N ARG A 3 -12.02 28.77 4.25
CA ARG A 3 -12.36 28.04 5.47
C ARG A 3 -12.35 26.56 5.12
N CYS A 4 -11.40 25.81 5.63
CA CYS A 4 -11.43 24.36 5.59
C CYS A 4 -12.64 23.91 6.42
N GLY A 5 -13.73 23.56 5.74
CA GLY A 5 -14.89 22.95 6.39
C GLY A 5 -14.46 21.64 7.04
N ARG A 6 -14.98 21.35 8.24
CA ARG A 6 -14.89 20.01 8.82
C ARG A 6 -15.52 19.04 7.80
N LEU A 7 -14.71 18.22 7.16
CA LEU A 7 -15.20 17.09 6.37
C LEU A 7 -15.72 16.03 7.33
N ASP A 8 -16.97 15.64 7.15
CA ASP A 8 -17.56 14.49 7.83
C ASP A 8 -16.86 13.21 7.34
N PRO A 9 -16.33 12.35 8.23
CA PRO A 9 -15.76 11.06 7.85
C PRO A 9 -16.69 10.21 6.96
N GLU A 10 -18.01 10.26 7.19
CA GLU A 10 -18.98 9.50 6.40
C GLU A 10 -19.09 10.03 4.97
N ASP A 11 -19.17 11.35 4.81
CA ASP A 11 -19.19 12.01 3.48
C ASP A 11 -17.91 11.74 2.69
N PHE A 12 -16.77 11.72 3.36
CA PHE A 12 -15.48 11.38 2.75
C PHE A 12 -15.47 9.95 2.23
N ILE A 13 -15.88 8.98 3.07
CA ILE A 13 -15.97 7.57 2.67
C ILE A 13 -16.92 7.42 1.49
N GLN A 14 -18.07 8.12 1.52
CA GLN A 14 -19.05 8.04 0.45
C GLN A 14 -18.54 8.62 -0.88
N ASN A 15 -17.84 9.76 -0.85
CA ASN A 15 -17.23 10.35 -2.05
C ASN A 15 -16.07 9.50 -2.57
N TYR A 16 -15.30 8.88 -1.68
CA TYR A 16 -14.22 7.98 -2.06
C TYR A 16 -14.74 6.69 -2.70
N LYS A 17 -15.77 6.08 -2.11
CA LYS A 17 -16.49 4.94 -2.69
C LYS A 17 -16.95 5.26 -4.11
N ARG A 18 -17.57 6.41 -4.32
CA ARG A 18 -18.02 6.86 -5.65
C ARG A 18 -16.87 6.98 -6.66
N ALA A 19 -15.76 7.60 -6.27
CA ALA A 19 -14.59 7.75 -7.15
C ALA A 19 -13.93 6.40 -7.51
N LEU A 20 -13.97 5.44 -6.58
CA LEU A 20 -13.54 4.06 -6.82
C LEU A 20 -14.52 3.31 -7.73
N GLU A 21 -15.83 3.42 -7.51
CA GLU A 21 -16.89 2.87 -8.36
C GLU A 21 -16.81 3.39 -9.79
N GLU A 22 -16.57 4.69 -9.99
CA GLU A 22 -16.34 5.29 -11.31
C GLU A 22 -15.14 4.65 -12.02
N TYR A 23 -14.08 4.31 -11.27
CA TYR A 23 -12.91 3.65 -11.84
C TYR A 23 -13.15 2.16 -12.16
N ASP A 24 -13.87 1.42 -11.32
CA ASP A 24 -14.24 0.02 -11.58
C ASP A 24 -15.22 -0.08 -12.76
N ALA A 25 -16.11 0.90 -12.91
CA ALA A 25 -16.99 1.03 -14.07
C ALA A 25 -16.23 1.29 -15.37
N ILE A 26 -15.09 2.00 -15.31
CA ILE A 26 -14.17 2.17 -16.45
C ILE A 26 -13.36 0.90 -16.71
N ALA A 27 -13.09 0.10 -15.67
CA ALA A 27 -12.21 -1.07 -15.74
C ALA A 27 -12.92 -2.40 -16.07
N LYS A 28 -14.26 -2.51 -16.02
CA LYS A 28 -14.99 -3.77 -16.26
C LYS A 28 -16.04 -3.69 -17.39
N GLU A 29 -15.83 -4.48 -18.44
CA GLU A 29 -16.90 -5.20 -19.15
C GLU A 29 -17.14 -6.54 -18.42
N GLY A 30 -18.04 -6.62 -17.43
CA GLY A 30 -18.41 -7.92 -16.83
C GLY A 30 -19.10 -7.87 -15.45
N PRO A 31 -19.83 -8.93 -15.04
CA PRO A 31 -20.73 -8.89 -13.88
C PRO A 31 -19.98 -9.02 -12.55
N SER A 32 -20.51 -8.33 -11.54
CA SER A 32 -19.92 -8.07 -10.23
C SER A 32 -19.88 -9.27 -9.28
N GLN A 33 -18.67 -9.67 -8.89
CA GLN A 33 -18.41 -10.47 -7.70
C GLN A 33 -17.33 -9.75 -6.87
N GLY A 34 -17.76 -8.80 -6.04
CA GLY A 34 -16.88 -7.95 -5.23
C GLY A 34 -16.09 -6.89 -6.02
N PHE A 35 -15.78 -5.77 -5.37
CA PHE A 35 -14.98 -4.68 -5.94
C PHE A 35 -13.48 -5.06 -5.96
N ASN A 36 -13.08 -6.08 -6.70
CA ASN A 36 -11.65 -6.42 -6.85
C ASN A 36 -11.00 -5.56 -7.94
N VAL A 37 -9.72 -5.21 -7.77
CA VAL A 37 -8.91 -4.52 -8.77
C VAL A 37 -7.83 -5.49 -9.23
N GLY A 38 -7.89 -5.96 -10.48
CA GLY A 38 -6.99 -7.01 -10.95
C GLY A 38 -7.12 -8.30 -10.11
N ASP A 39 -6.00 -8.80 -9.59
CA ASP A 39 -5.97 -9.96 -8.68
C ASP A 39 -6.10 -9.54 -7.20
N ALA A 40 -5.96 -8.25 -6.91
CA ALA A 40 -6.07 -7.74 -5.55
C ALA A 40 -7.52 -7.76 -5.06
N LYS A 41 -7.73 -8.46 -3.95
CA LYS A 41 -9.05 -8.62 -3.33
C LYS A 41 -9.42 -7.38 -2.52
N ASN A 42 -10.66 -6.92 -2.67
CA ASN A 42 -11.22 -5.97 -1.70
C ASN A 42 -11.69 -6.73 -0.46
N LEU A 43 -10.90 -6.61 0.60
CA LEU A 43 -11.09 -7.25 1.88
C LEU A 43 -12.06 -6.44 2.73
N SER A 44 -12.98 -7.14 3.39
CA SER A 44 -13.78 -6.56 4.46
C SER A 44 -12.89 -6.17 5.65
N HIS A 45 -13.39 -5.26 6.48
CA HIS A 45 -12.69 -4.90 7.72
C HIS A 45 -12.49 -6.12 8.64
N ASP A 46 -13.46 -7.03 8.70
CA ASP A 46 -13.40 -8.23 9.54
C ASP A 46 -12.31 -9.20 9.04
N GLU A 47 -12.11 -9.33 7.73
CA GLU A 47 -10.98 -10.08 7.17
C GLU A 47 -9.65 -9.41 7.53
N LEU A 48 -9.57 -8.09 7.42
CA LEU A 48 -8.37 -7.35 7.78
C LEU A 48 -8.02 -7.47 9.28
N GLU A 49 -9.03 -7.47 10.15
CA GLU A 49 -8.85 -7.74 11.58
C GLU A 49 -8.37 -9.18 11.83
N LYS A 50 -8.89 -10.17 11.11
CA LYS A 50 -8.38 -11.55 11.21
C LYS A 50 -6.91 -11.62 10.80
N ILE A 51 -6.56 -11.03 9.65
CA ILE A 51 -5.18 -11.00 9.12
C ILE A 51 -4.22 -10.38 10.14
N THR A 52 -4.60 -9.24 10.73
CA THR A 52 -3.73 -8.47 11.64
C THR A 52 -3.86 -8.87 13.11
N ASN A 53 -4.72 -9.83 13.45
CA ASN A 53 -5.14 -10.15 14.82
C ASN A 53 -5.62 -8.88 15.57
N ARG A 54 -6.62 -8.21 15.00
CA ARG A 54 -7.22 -6.94 15.47
C ARG A 54 -6.19 -5.83 15.67
N PHE A 55 -5.24 -5.71 14.74
CA PHE A 55 -4.14 -4.73 14.82
C PHE A 55 -3.38 -4.78 16.16
N CYS A 56 -3.15 -5.98 16.68
CA CYS A 56 -2.47 -6.19 17.96
C CYS A 56 -1.07 -5.55 17.97
N GLU A 57 -0.69 -4.97 19.12
CA GLU A 57 0.63 -4.34 19.31
C GLU A 57 1.81 -5.28 19.04
N LYS A 58 1.64 -6.59 19.27
CA LYS A 58 2.67 -7.59 18.95
C LYS A 58 2.94 -7.73 17.45
N ASN A 59 1.96 -7.37 16.61
CA ASN A 59 2.06 -7.36 15.17
C ASN A 59 2.43 -5.98 14.64
N PHE A 60 2.48 -4.94 15.47
CA PHE A 60 2.95 -3.62 15.04
C PHE A 60 4.43 -3.69 14.66
N ILE A 61 4.76 -3.09 13.52
CA ILE A 61 6.13 -3.01 13.01
C ILE A 61 6.68 -1.61 13.25
N GLN A 62 6.05 -0.61 12.65
CA GLN A 62 6.48 0.79 12.76
C GLN A 62 5.42 1.76 12.23
N HIS A 63 5.64 3.05 12.49
CA HIS A 63 4.98 4.12 11.75
C HIS A 63 5.60 4.29 10.35
N ILE A 64 4.77 4.56 9.36
CA ILE A 64 5.18 4.85 7.97
C ILE A 64 4.31 5.97 7.41
N GLY A 65 4.92 7.04 6.91
CA GLY A 65 4.20 8.23 6.45
C GLY A 65 3.14 8.71 7.47
N TYR A 66 1.87 8.63 7.08
CA TYR A 66 0.71 8.98 7.92
C TYR A 66 -0.07 7.74 8.39
N GLY A 67 0.62 6.63 8.59
CA GLY A 67 0.01 5.36 8.90
C GLY A 67 0.94 4.44 9.66
N ARG A 68 0.60 3.15 9.66
CA ARG A 68 1.29 2.11 10.42
C ARG A 68 1.44 0.84 9.59
N LEU A 69 2.56 0.17 9.78
CA LEU A 69 2.84 -1.16 9.26
C LEU A 69 2.57 -2.21 10.33
N PHE A 70 1.91 -3.29 9.93
CA PHE A 70 1.62 -4.44 10.76
C PHE A 70 2.02 -5.73 10.05
N ARG A 71 2.43 -6.73 10.83
CA ARG A 71 2.49 -8.13 10.39
C ARG A 71 1.07 -8.65 10.28
N GLY A 72 0.78 -9.31 9.18
CA GLY A 72 -0.45 -10.04 8.95
C GLY A 72 -0.16 -11.52 8.71
N PHE A 73 -1.19 -12.34 8.85
CA PHE A 73 -1.11 -13.77 8.59
C PHE A 73 -2.35 -14.21 7.80
N ILE A 74 -2.11 -14.84 6.65
CA ILE A 74 -3.17 -15.36 5.76
C ILE A 74 -3.00 -16.88 5.67
N ASP A 75 -4.11 -17.60 5.85
CA ASP A 75 -4.18 -19.04 5.58
C ASP A 75 -4.65 -19.24 4.13
N ASP A 76 -3.76 -19.77 3.29
CA ASP A 76 -4.01 -20.06 1.87
C ASP A 76 -4.35 -21.53 1.60
N GLY A 77 -4.49 -22.35 2.66
CA GLY A 77 -4.72 -23.79 2.57
C GLY A 77 -3.44 -24.63 2.47
N GLU A 78 -2.29 -24.03 2.18
CA GLU A 78 -0.96 -24.68 2.21
C GLU A 78 -0.21 -24.37 3.51
N GLY A 79 -0.63 -23.32 4.21
CA GLY A 79 -0.19 -22.99 5.56
C GLY A 79 -0.45 -21.53 5.91
N MET A 80 0.05 -21.13 7.07
CA MET A 80 -0.01 -19.73 7.47
C MET A 80 1.14 -18.95 6.81
N ARG A 81 0.80 -18.02 5.92
CA ARG A 81 1.75 -17.12 5.27
C ARG A 81 1.81 -15.78 5.98
N GLU A 82 3.01 -15.30 6.30
CA GLU A 82 3.23 -13.95 6.83
C GLU A 82 3.14 -12.92 5.69
N VAL A 83 2.40 -11.84 5.93
CA VAL A 83 2.18 -10.74 4.98
C VAL A 83 2.41 -9.40 5.67
N THR A 84 2.58 -8.35 4.88
CA THR A 84 2.75 -6.99 5.40
C THR A 84 1.49 -6.17 5.15
N VAL A 85 0.94 -5.56 6.20
CA VAL A 85 -0.26 -4.73 6.13
C VAL A 85 0.11 -3.28 6.40
N LYS A 86 0.02 -2.43 5.38
CA LYS A 86 0.18 -0.97 5.50
C LYS A 86 -1.19 -0.36 5.69
N THR A 87 -1.38 0.27 6.83
CA THR A 87 -2.58 1.04 7.13
C THR A 87 -2.32 2.51 6.97
N SER A 88 -3.38 3.26 6.68
CA SER A 88 -3.36 4.72 6.67
C SER A 88 -4.24 5.23 7.80
N ASP A 89 -3.64 5.90 8.77
CA ASP A 89 -4.37 6.41 9.91
C ASP A 89 -4.86 7.82 9.58
N PHE A 90 -6.18 7.98 9.47
CA PHE A 90 -6.77 9.30 9.40
C PHE A 90 -6.71 9.94 10.78
N ILE A 91 -5.73 10.81 10.99
CA ILE A 91 -5.75 11.71 12.15
C ILE A 91 -6.72 12.86 11.82
N PHE A 92 -7.98 12.69 12.19
CA PHE A 92 -8.92 13.81 12.27
C PHE A 92 -8.70 14.58 13.58
N PRO A 93 -8.56 15.93 13.59
CA PRO A 93 -8.41 16.87 12.48
C PRO A 93 -6.98 17.45 12.46
N GLY A 94 -6.18 17.23 11.40
CA GLY A 94 -4.83 17.80 11.45
C GLY A 94 -3.89 17.73 10.24
N VAL A 95 -4.27 17.18 9.09
CA VAL A 95 -3.30 17.10 7.97
C VAL A 95 -3.80 17.81 6.72
N ILE A 96 -3.02 18.83 6.33
CA ILE A 96 -3.05 19.57 5.08
C ILE A 96 -2.66 18.62 3.94
N SER A 97 -3.57 17.79 3.46
CA SER A 97 -3.61 17.26 2.08
C SER A 97 -4.71 16.20 1.91
N TYR A 98 -5.91 16.50 2.43
CA TYR A 98 -7.12 15.68 2.36
C TYR A 98 -7.39 15.09 0.96
N ASP A 99 -7.06 15.85 -0.09
CA ASP A 99 -7.31 15.44 -1.46
C ASP A 99 -6.28 14.40 -1.97
N SER A 100 -5.05 14.43 -1.44
CA SER A 100 -3.95 13.63 -1.99
C SER A 100 -3.93 12.20 -1.47
N TYR A 101 -4.42 11.96 -0.25
CA TYR A 101 -4.26 10.67 0.42
C TYR A 101 -5.09 9.54 -0.20
N PRO A 102 -6.39 9.74 -0.47
CA PRO A 102 -7.21 8.75 -1.16
C PRO A 102 -6.73 8.49 -2.58
N ARG A 103 -6.22 9.54 -3.24
CA ARG A 103 -5.56 9.42 -4.55
C ARG A 103 -4.31 8.56 -4.46
N LYS A 104 -3.42 8.81 -3.50
CA LYS A 104 -2.20 8.00 -3.28
C LYS A 104 -2.52 6.53 -3.00
N PHE A 105 -3.51 6.25 -2.16
CA PHE A 105 -3.95 4.87 -1.89
C PHE A 105 -4.47 4.19 -3.16
N ARG A 106 -5.32 4.88 -3.93
CA ARG A 106 -5.83 4.38 -5.21
C ARG A 106 -4.69 4.14 -6.20
N ASP A 107 -3.80 5.12 -6.35
CA ASP A 107 -2.71 5.09 -7.32
C ASP A 107 -1.72 3.97 -6.98
N GLU A 108 -1.49 3.69 -5.70
CA GLU A 108 -0.68 2.55 -5.24
C GLU A 108 -1.30 1.22 -5.68
N ILE A 109 -2.60 1.01 -5.45
CA ILE A 109 -3.30 -0.21 -5.89
C ILE A 109 -3.28 -0.34 -7.41
N VAL A 110 -3.64 0.73 -8.12
CA VAL A 110 -3.71 0.75 -9.58
C VAL A 110 -2.33 0.50 -10.20
N LEU A 111 -1.27 1.07 -9.63
CA LEU A 111 0.09 0.89 -10.14
C LEU A 111 0.53 -0.57 -10.03
N LEU A 112 0.31 -1.20 -8.87
CA LEU A 112 0.77 -2.56 -8.60
C LEU A 112 -0.03 -3.64 -9.36
N GLU A 113 -1.29 -3.36 -9.72
CA GLU A 113 -2.14 -4.30 -10.48
C GLU A 113 -2.03 -4.17 -12.00
N ARG A 114 -1.33 -3.16 -12.52
CA ARG A 114 -1.06 -3.07 -13.95
C ARG A 114 -0.18 -4.23 -14.40
N SER A 115 -0.52 -4.84 -15.53
CA SER A 115 0.15 -6.03 -16.09
C SER A 115 1.67 -5.94 -16.16
N GLU A 116 2.22 -4.74 -16.36
CA GLU A 116 3.64 -4.46 -16.52
C GLU A 116 4.40 -4.40 -15.19
N PHE A 117 3.69 -4.10 -14.09
CA PHE A 117 4.25 -4.01 -12.74
C PHE A 117 3.87 -5.21 -11.87
N LYS A 118 2.81 -5.91 -12.26
CA LYS A 118 2.34 -7.15 -11.65
C LYS A 118 3.46 -8.17 -11.73
N SER A 119 3.99 -8.55 -10.56
CA SER A 119 5.16 -9.45 -10.41
C SER A 119 6.50 -8.89 -10.89
N HIS A 120 6.64 -7.57 -11.00
CA HIS A 120 7.93 -6.96 -11.30
C HIS A 120 8.93 -7.24 -10.15
N PRO A 121 10.16 -7.71 -10.41
CA PRO A 121 11.13 -8.09 -9.36
C PRO A 121 11.50 -7.04 -8.30
N TRP A 122 11.13 -5.77 -8.49
CA TRP A 122 11.47 -4.65 -7.61
C TRP A 122 10.23 -4.00 -7.01
N LEU A 123 9.04 -4.58 -7.23
CA LEU A 123 7.78 -4.10 -6.68
C LEU A 123 7.12 -5.20 -5.86
N MET A 124 6.43 -4.76 -4.81
CA MET A 124 5.71 -5.64 -3.91
C MET A 124 4.49 -6.21 -4.63
N LYS A 125 4.23 -7.50 -4.45
CA LYS A 125 3.02 -8.12 -4.95
C LYS A 125 1.85 -7.76 -4.04
N LEU A 126 0.77 -7.27 -4.63
CA LEU A 126 -0.45 -6.93 -3.91
C LEU A 126 -1.32 -8.17 -3.71
N ILE A 127 -1.82 -8.38 -2.49
CA ILE A 127 -2.78 -9.44 -2.15
C ILE A 127 -4.20 -8.87 -2.13
N GLY A 128 -4.34 -7.69 -1.53
CA GLY A 128 -5.63 -7.08 -1.35
C GLY A 128 -5.53 -5.72 -0.68
N PHE A 129 -6.69 -5.11 -0.54
CA PHE A 129 -6.84 -3.79 0.05
C PHE A 129 -8.17 -3.70 0.79
N CYS A 130 -8.27 -2.76 1.72
CA CYS A 130 -9.51 -2.47 2.44
C CYS A 130 -9.73 -0.96 2.40
N PHE A 131 -10.96 -0.54 2.13
CA PHE A 131 -11.35 0.88 2.17
C PHE A 131 -12.66 1.12 2.92
N ASP A 132 -13.07 0.16 3.76
CA ASP A 132 -14.31 0.25 4.53
C ASP A 132 -14.12 1.14 5.78
N LYS A 133 -13.91 0.55 6.97
CA LYS A 133 -13.64 1.31 8.20
C LYS A 133 -12.21 1.86 8.30
N LYS A 134 -11.28 1.30 7.51
CA LYS A 134 -9.86 1.65 7.54
C LYS A 134 -9.26 1.45 6.15
N LEU A 135 -8.50 2.44 5.68
CA LEU A 135 -7.68 2.27 4.48
C LEU A 135 -6.48 1.38 4.82
N ALA A 136 -6.35 0.26 4.13
CA ALA A 136 -5.20 -0.63 4.25
C ALA A 136 -4.86 -1.33 2.94
N VAL A 137 -3.58 -1.61 2.76
CA VAL A 137 -3.02 -2.36 1.63
C VAL A 137 -2.26 -3.55 2.19
N VAL A 138 -2.48 -4.74 1.62
CA VAL A 138 -1.90 -6.01 2.06
C VAL A 138 -0.96 -6.53 0.97
N TYR A 139 0.31 -6.67 1.31
CA TYR A 139 1.36 -7.12 0.39
C TYR A 139 1.86 -8.52 0.73
N ASP A 140 2.16 -9.28 -0.32
CA ASP A 140 2.83 -10.59 -0.27
C ASP A 140 4.33 -10.38 -0.05
N MET A 141 4.70 -9.90 1.14
CA MET A 141 6.09 -9.67 1.53
C MET A 141 6.26 -9.76 3.04
N LYS A 142 7.50 -10.03 3.46
CA LYS A 142 7.88 -10.00 4.87
C LYS A 142 8.79 -8.80 5.15
N PHE A 143 8.23 -7.78 5.80
CA PHE A 143 9.01 -6.60 6.16
C PHE A 143 10.13 -6.95 7.16
N LYS A 144 11.38 -6.62 6.80
CA LYS A 144 12.54 -6.74 7.70
C LYS A 144 12.88 -5.45 8.41
N THR A 145 13.23 -4.42 7.65
CA THR A 145 13.80 -3.16 8.16
C THR A 145 13.66 -2.08 7.09
N PRO A 146 13.43 -0.80 7.46
CA PRO A 146 13.45 0.30 6.51
C PRO A 146 14.73 0.33 5.70
N LEU A 147 14.63 0.64 4.41
CA LEU A 147 15.82 0.76 3.57
C LEU A 147 16.83 1.78 4.12
N TRP A 148 16.33 2.88 4.68
CA TRP A 148 17.16 3.92 5.29
C TRP A 148 18.04 3.39 6.42
N ASP A 149 17.48 2.53 7.28
CA ASP A 149 18.20 1.96 8.42
C ASP A 149 19.17 0.87 7.96
N ALA A 150 18.73 0.03 7.02
CA ALA A 150 19.55 -1.01 6.44
C ALA A 150 20.81 -0.43 5.78
N VAL A 151 20.68 0.60 4.95
CA VAL A 151 21.83 1.25 4.25
C VAL A 151 22.79 1.92 5.23
N ARG A 152 22.38 2.25 6.46
CA ARG A 152 23.27 2.79 7.49
C ARG A 152 23.99 1.71 8.28
N SER A 153 23.49 0.47 8.28
CA SER A 153 24.12 -0.65 8.96
C SER A 153 25.49 -0.97 8.37
N ALA A 154 26.46 -1.27 9.25
CA ALA A 154 27.77 -1.77 8.85
C ALA A 154 27.68 -3.19 8.26
N GLU A 155 26.64 -3.96 8.62
CA GLU A 155 26.38 -5.29 8.07
C GLU A 155 25.85 -5.22 6.63
N PHE A 156 25.31 -4.08 6.22
CA PHE A 156 24.87 -3.85 4.85
C PHE A 156 26.05 -3.34 4.01
N GLY A 157 26.79 -4.29 3.45
CA GLY A 157 28.02 -4.07 2.72
C GLY A 157 27.86 -3.22 1.45
N TRP A 158 29.00 -2.82 0.87
CA TRP A 158 29.02 -2.00 -0.34
C TRP A 158 28.31 -2.68 -1.52
N LYS A 159 28.47 -4.00 -1.64
CA LYS A 159 27.87 -4.79 -2.73
C LYS A 159 26.33 -4.72 -2.67
N GLU A 160 25.77 -4.87 -1.47
CA GLU A 160 24.32 -4.83 -1.23
C GLU A 160 23.77 -3.42 -1.50
N ARG A 161 24.49 -2.37 -1.08
CA ARG A 161 24.14 -0.97 -1.39
C ARG A 161 24.11 -0.71 -2.89
N MET A 162 25.12 -1.18 -3.62
CA MET A 162 25.17 -1.02 -5.08
C MET A 162 24.07 -1.80 -5.78
N LYS A 163 23.70 -2.99 -5.27
CA LYS A 163 22.55 -3.74 -5.77
C LYS A 163 21.27 -2.94 -5.60
N VAL A 164 20.98 -2.42 -4.40
CA VAL A 164 19.77 -1.63 -4.15
C VAL A 164 19.74 -0.37 -5.03
N ALA A 165 20.86 0.36 -5.15
CA ALA A 165 20.93 1.54 -6.01
C ALA A 165 20.63 1.20 -7.48
N THR A 166 21.13 0.05 -7.95
CA THR A 166 20.87 -0.44 -9.31
C THR A 166 19.41 -0.84 -9.49
N ASP A 167 18.86 -1.64 -8.58
CA ASP A 167 17.46 -2.07 -8.59
C ASP A 167 16.51 -0.85 -8.59
N TYR A 168 16.81 0.16 -7.75
CA TYR A 168 16.03 1.40 -7.68
C TYR A 168 16.13 2.23 -8.97
N ALA A 169 17.33 2.35 -9.56
CA ALA A 169 17.50 3.05 -10.83
C ALA A 169 16.74 2.38 -11.97
N LEU A 170 16.76 1.04 -12.03
CA LEU A 170 16.01 0.29 -13.02
C LEU A 170 14.49 0.46 -12.84
N LEU A 171 14.01 0.44 -11.59
CA LEU A 171 12.61 0.73 -11.28
C LEU A 171 12.21 2.13 -11.77
N LEU A 172 13.02 3.16 -11.49
CA LEU A 172 12.76 4.53 -11.95
C LEU A 172 12.73 4.63 -13.49
N ILE A 173 13.60 3.91 -14.18
CA ILE A 173 13.59 3.87 -15.65
C ILE A 173 12.29 3.24 -16.15
N THR A 174 11.82 2.14 -15.53
CA THR A 174 10.56 1.49 -15.89
C THR A 174 9.37 2.42 -15.65
N LEU A 175 9.34 3.13 -14.52
CA LEU A 175 8.26 4.07 -14.19
C LEU A 175 8.25 5.32 -15.11
N SER A 176 9.42 5.92 -15.35
CA SER A 176 9.57 7.15 -16.14
C SER A 176 9.23 6.97 -17.63
N ARG A 177 9.59 5.83 -18.22
CA ARG A 177 9.26 5.50 -19.62
C ARG A 177 7.77 5.36 -19.89
N LYS A 178 6.95 5.25 -18.84
CA LYS A 178 5.52 4.93 -18.94
C LYS A 178 4.61 6.05 -18.44
N GLN A 179 5.17 7.25 -18.23
CA GLN A 179 4.44 8.48 -17.92
C GLN A 179 3.58 8.37 -16.65
N PHE A 180 4.12 7.71 -15.62
CA PHE A 180 3.55 7.74 -14.27
C PHE A 180 4.11 8.91 -13.50
N ASP A 181 3.24 9.74 -12.93
CA ASP A 181 3.62 10.67 -11.87
C ASP A 181 3.90 9.86 -10.61
N VAL A 182 5.13 9.38 -10.46
CA VAL A 182 5.60 8.76 -9.21
C VAL A 182 5.72 9.86 -8.18
N TRP A 183 4.69 10.04 -7.36
CA TRP A 183 4.77 10.88 -6.17
C TRP A 183 5.64 10.19 -5.13
N CYS A 184 6.96 10.32 -5.26
CA CYS A 184 7.94 9.87 -4.28
C CYS A 184 7.72 10.61 -2.94
N ASN A 185 7.06 9.98 -1.97
CA ASN A 185 7.02 10.47 -0.60
C ASN A 185 8.31 10.09 0.14
N GLY A 186 9.46 10.59 -0.30
CA GLY A 186 10.74 10.44 0.42
C GLY A 186 11.22 8.99 0.65
N CYS A 187 12.41 8.86 1.26
CA CYS A 187 13.10 7.59 1.52
C CYS A 187 12.39 6.69 2.58
N THR A 188 11.34 7.17 3.24
CA THR A 188 10.68 6.46 4.36
C THR A 188 9.70 5.38 3.91
N ASP A 189 9.28 5.41 2.65
CA ASP A 189 8.25 4.51 2.12
C ASP A 189 8.81 3.31 1.33
N SER A 190 10.14 3.23 1.17
CA SER A 190 10.82 2.12 0.49
C SER A 190 10.97 0.91 1.42
N MET A 191 10.24 -0.17 1.13
CA MET A 191 10.30 -1.44 1.87
C MET A 191 11.24 -2.43 1.18
N MET A 192 12.00 -3.20 1.95
CA MET A 192 12.80 -4.32 1.43
C MET A 192 12.14 -5.65 1.79
N ASP A 193 12.12 -6.56 0.81
CA ASP A 193 11.70 -7.95 0.96
C ASP A 193 12.91 -8.90 1.09
N GLU A 194 12.68 -10.16 1.45
CA GLU A 194 13.74 -11.18 1.58
C GLU A 194 14.55 -11.39 0.29
N VAL A 195 15.89 -11.37 0.41
CA VAL A 195 16.86 -11.84 -0.60
C VAL A 195 17.37 -13.20 -0.18
#